data_AF-A0A929Y279-F1
#
_entry.id   AF-A0A929Y279-F1
#
_cell.length_a   1.000
_cell.length_b   1.000
_cell.length_c   1.000
_cell.angle_alpha   90.00
_cell.angle_beta   90.00
_cell.angle_gamma   90.00
#
_symmetry.space_group_name_H-M   'P 1'
#
loop_
_entity.id
_entity.type
_entity.pdbx_description
1 polymer ?
#
loop_
_entity_poly.entity_id
_entity_poly.type
_entity_poly.pdbx_seq_one_letter_code
_entity_poly.pdbx_strand_id
1 'polypeptide(L)' 'MIGFKVVNLDLLLQVKSEEQIRTILNDFESPLNPDIESFLKYKAVEFSKSAIAKTYLVMASYQGENKIAGYFSVSG' A
#
# COMPACT_ATOMS: atom_id res chain seq x y z
N MET A 1 -14.90 -16.57 -5.90
CA MET A 1 -14.99 -15.11 -5.73
C MET A 1 -13.61 -14.58 -5.45
N ILE A 2 -13.12 -13.63 -6.26
CA ILE A 2 -11.90 -12.88 -5.92
C ILE A 2 -12.32 -11.90 -4.83
N GLY A 3 -11.97 -12.19 -3.58
CA GLY A 3 -12.24 -11.30 -2.45
C GLY A 3 -11.23 -10.17 -2.43
N PHE A 4 -11.68 -8.93 -2.23
CA PHE A 4 -10.80 -7.82 -1.92
C PHE A 4 -10.61 -7.72 -0.41
N LYS A 5 -9.37 -7.52 0.03
CA LYS A 5 -9.02 -7.30 1.42
C LYS A 5 -8.41 -5.91 1.58
N VAL A 6 -9.00 -5.09 2.43
CA VAL A 6 -8.44 -3.78 2.77
C VAL A 6 -7.49 -3.94 3.96
N VAL A 7 -6.28 -3.40 3.83
CA VAL A 7 -5.23 -3.47 4.85
C VAL A 7 -4.74 -2.06 5.15
N ASN A 8 -4.73 -1.67 6.43
CA ASN A 8 -4.19 -0.39 6.86
C ASN A 8 -2.65 -0.46 6.94
N LEU A 9 -1.97 0.53 6.35
CA LEU A 9 -0.51 0.58 6.29
C LEU A 9 0.13 0.78 7.67
N ASP A 10 -0.50 1.55 8.55
CA ASP A 10 0.01 1.78 9.92
C ASP A 10 0.02 0.47 10.71
N LEU A 11 -1.02 -0.36 10.56
CA LEU A 11 -1.05 -1.69 11.17
C LEU A 11 0.04 -2.60 10.59
N LEU A 12 0.31 -2.53 9.28
CA LEU A 12 1.42 -3.28 8.67
C LEU A 12 2.76 -2.86 9.27
N LEU A 13 2.98 -1.55 9.45
CA LEU A 13 4.20 -0.99 10.05
C LEU A 13 4.42 -1.42 11.50
N GLN A 14 3.38 -1.87 12.20
CA GLN A 14 3.48 -2.43 13.55
C GLN A 14 3.88 -3.92 13.56
N VAL A 15 3.61 -4.67 12.49
CA VAL A 15 3.82 -6.12 12.43
C VAL A 15 4.99 -6.54 11.55
N LYS A 16 5.50 -5.66 10.69
CA LYS A 16 6.59 -5.90 9.74
C LYS A 16 7.62 -4.78 9.79
N SER A 17 8.86 -5.07 9.40
CA SER A 17 9.87 -4.03 9.24
C SER A 17 9.56 -3.13 8.04
N GLU A 18 10.07 -1.90 8.08
CA GLU A 18 9.89 -0.94 7.00
C GLU A 18 10.43 -1.47 5.66
N GLU A 19 11.57 -2.16 5.68
CA GLU A 19 12.16 -2.79 4.50
C GLU A 19 11.21 -3.80 3.84
N GLN A 20 10.60 -4.67 4.64
CA GLN A 20 9.62 -5.66 4.14
C GLN A 20 8.40 -4.97 3.52
N ILE A 21 7.94 -3.89 4.12
CA ILE A 21 6.81 -3.11 3.59
C ILE A 21 7.21 -2.43 2.29
N ARG A 22 8.39 -1.81 2.22
CA ARG A 22 8.89 -1.19 0.98
C ARG A 22 9.01 -2.21 -0.15
N THR A 23 9.44 -3.45 0.13
CA THR A 23 9.41 -4.53 -0.87
C THR A 23 8.00 -4.80 -1.39
N ILE A 24 7.00 -4.88 -0.49
CA ILE A 24 5.59 -5.10 -0.88
C ILE A 24 5.06 -3.93 -1.70
N LEU A 25 5.35 -2.69 -1.31
CA LEU A 25 4.88 -1.49 -2.03
C LEU A 25 5.58 -1.32 -3.38
N ASN A 26 6.83 -1.76 -3.51
CA ASN A 26 7.58 -1.70 -4.78
C ASN A 26 7.06 -2.66 -5.86
N ASP A 27 6.35 -3.72 -5.46
CA ASP A 27 5.67 -4.66 -6.37
C ASP A 27 4.44 -4.04 -7.06
N PHE A 28 3.95 -2.89 -6.57
CA PHE A 28 2.85 -2.18 -7.20
C PHE A 28 3.31 -1.39 -8.43
N GLU A 29 2.57 -1.51 -9.52
CA GLU A 29 2.79 -0.77 -10.76
C GLU A 29 1.49 -0.08 -11.20
N SER A 30 1.60 1.16 -11.66
CA SER A 30 0.47 1.94 -12.20
C SER A 30 0.91 2.63 -13.49
N PRO A 31 0.95 1.90 -14.63
CA PRO A 31 1.49 2.41 -15.89
C PRO A 31 0.71 3.62 -16.45
N LEU A 32 -0.57 3.77 -16.07
CA LEU A 32 -1.42 4.89 -16.49
C LEU A 32 -1.18 6.16 -15.66
N ASN A 33 -0.65 6.03 -14.45
CA ASN A 33 -0.44 7.18 -13.56
C ASN A 33 0.80 6.95 -12.67
N PRO A 34 1.97 7.47 -13.08
CA PRO A 34 3.22 7.29 -12.34
C PRO A 34 3.25 8.05 -11.01
N ASP A 35 2.42 9.08 -10.84
CA ASP A 35 2.33 9.82 -9.57
C ASP A 35 1.68 8.95 -8.48
N ILE A 36 0.69 8.14 -8.85
CA ILE A 36 0.04 7.17 -7.97
C ILE A 36 1.05 6.09 -7.52
N GLU A 37 1.85 5.58 -8.46
CA GLU A 37 2.92 4.63 -8.13
C GLU A 37 3.97 5.25 -7.21
N SER A 38 4.45 6.45 -7.55
CA SER A 38 5.48 7.16 -6.79
C SER A 38 5.00 7.51 -5.38
N PHE A 39 3.73 7.89 -5.21
CA PHE A 39 3.16 8.12 -3.89
C PHE A 39 3.25 6.86 -3.02
N LEU A 40 2.85 5.71 -3.55
CA LEU A 40 2.85 4.47 -2.79
C LEU A 40 4.27 4.01 -2.44
N LYS A 41 5.21 4.06 -3.39
CA LYS A 41 6.60 3.60 -3.20
C LYS A 41 7.42 4.48 -2.27
N TYR A 42 7.22 5.81 -2.33
CA TYR A 42 8.12 6.76 -1.66
C TYR A 42 7.47 7.56 -0.52
N LYS A 43 6.17 7.90 -0.61
CA LYS A 43 5.52 8.84 0.31
C LYS A 43 4.63 8.16 1.35
N ALA A 44 3.93 7.08 0.98
CA ALA A 44 2.91 6.47 1.83
C ALA A 44 3.43 6.06 3.22
N VAL A 45 4.63 5.49 3.30
CA VAL A 45 5.26 5.08 4.56
C VAL A 45 5.58 6.29 5.45
N GLU A 46 6.20 7.33 4.88
CA GLU A 46 6.54 8.54 5.63
C GLU A 46 5.27 9.27 6.12
N PHE A 47 4.25 9.34 5.29
CA PHE A 47 2.98 9.99 5.65
C PHE A 47 2.25 9.25 6.77
N SER A 48 2.28 7.91 6.73
CA SER A 48 1.78 7.06 7.82
C SER A 48 2.57 7.27 9.12
N LYS A 49 3.91 7.30 9.05
CA LYS A 49 4.78 7.52 10.23
C LYS A 49 4.60 8.91 10.85
N SER A 50 4.42 9.94 10.01
CA SER A 50 4.19 11.32 10.46
C SER A 50 2.73 11.62 10.78
N ALA A 51 1.83 10.63 10.71
CA ALA A 51 0.39 10.78 10.91
C ALA A 51 -0.26 11.88 10.02
N ILE A 52 0.33 12.18 8.86
CA ILE A 52 -0.16 13.17 7.90
C ILE A 52 -1.37 12.62 7.14
N ALA A 53 -1.32 11.34 6.77
CA ALA A 53 -2.39 10.66 6.06
C ALA A 53 -2.37 9.17 6.40
N LYS A 54 -3.56 8.57 6.45
CA LYS A 54 -3.73 7.13 6.63
C LYS A 54 -3.90 6.46 5.27
N THR A 55 -2.98 5.56 4.94
CA THR A 55 -3.00 4.82 3.68
C THR A 55 -3.57 3.42 3.87
N TYR A 56 -4.48 3.02 2.97
CA TYR A 56 -5.12 1.72 2.96
C TYR A 56 -4.84 1.03 1.62
N LEU A 57 -4.31 -0.19 1.71
CA LEU A 57 -4.01 -1.05 0.56
C LEU A 57 -5.21 -1.95 0.27
N VAL A 58 -5.62 -2.01 -0.98
CA VAL A 58 -6.64 -2.94 -1.47
C VAL A 58 -5.92 -4.13 -2.09
N MET A 59 -5.92 -5.25 -1.36
CA MET A 59 -5.29 -6.49 -1.78
C MET A 59 -6.31 -7.38 -2.50
N ALA A 60 -5.90 -8.04 -3.58
CA ALA A 60 -6.68 -9.05 -4.27
C ALA A 60 -5.87 -10.34 -4.38
N SER A 61 -6.55 -11.49 -4.33
CA SER A 61 -5.90 -12.76 -4.67
C SER A 61 -5.79 -12.88 -6.19
N TYR A 62 -4.55 -12.93 -6.69
CA TYR A 62 -4.22 -13.12 -8.09
C TYR A 62 -3.24 -14.28 -8.21
N GLN A 63 -3.60 -15.31 -8.97
CA GLN A 63 -2.79 -16.52 -9.18
C GLN A 63 -2.30 -17.22 -7.88
N GLY A 64 -3.08 -17.13 -6.80
CA GLY A 64 -2.73 -17.72 -5.50
C GLY A 64 -1.89 -16.81 -4.59
N GLU A 65 -1.50 -15.63 -5.06
CA GLU A 65 -0.77 -14.62 -4.28
C GLU A 65 -1.65 -13.41 -3.97
N ASN A 66 -1.36 -12.71 -2.87
CA ASN A 66 -2.01 -11.44 -2.57
C ASN A 66 -1.23 -10.31 -3.23
N LYS A 67 -1.85 -9.64 -4.19
CA LYS A 67 -1.28 -8.49 -4.91
C LYS A 67 -2.05 -7.22 -4.58
N ILE A 68 -1.38 -6.07 -4.66
CA ILE A 68 -2.01 -4.76 -4.47
C ILE A 68 -2.80 -4.44 -5.74
N ALA A 69 -4.12 -4.44 -5.63
CA ALA A 69 -5.03 -4.03 -6.71
C ALA A 69 -5.20 -2.49 -6.75
N GLY A 70 -4.93 -1.81 -5.65
CA GLY A 70 -4.96 -0.36 -5.55
C GLY A 70 -4.77 0.12 -4.12
N TYR A 71 -4.86 1.42 -3.91
CA TYR A 71 -4.82 2.02 -2.58
C TYR A 71 -5.67 3.30 -2.53
N PHE A 72 -5.98 3.74 -1.32
CA PHE A 72 -6.49 5.08 -1.08
C PHE A 72 -5.84 5.65 0.18
N SER A 73 -5.71 6.98 0.23
CA SER A 73 -5.15 7.68 1.39
C SER A 73 -6.13 8.74 1.85
N VAL A 74 -6.34 8.83 3.15
CA VAL A 74 -7.26 9.79 3.78
C VAL A 74 -6.46 10.68 4.71
N SER A 75 -6.55 11.99 4.49
CA SER A 75 -5.98 13.05 5.33
C SER A 75 -7.11 13.96 5.82
N GLY A 76 -6.96 14.50 7.03
CA GLY A 76 -7.91 15.43 7.65
C GLY A 76 -7.20 16.55 8.37
#